data_AF-V8P2R6-F1
#
_entry.id   AF-V8P2R6-F1
#
_cell.length_a   1.000
_cell.length_b   1.000
_cell.length_c   1.000
_cell.angle_alpha   90.00
_cell.angle_beta   90.00
_cell.angle_gamma   90.00
#
_symmetry.space_group_name_H-M   'P 1'
#
loop_
_entity.id
_entity.type
_entity.pdbx_description
1 polymer ?
#
loop_
_entity_poly.entity_id
_entity_poly.type
_entity_poly.pdbx_seq_one_letter_code
_entity_poly.pdbx_strand_id
1 'polypeptide(L)'
;MKGGDGGREWGGISEIATMSEPAATEKKKTLAGLSGRRAVPPNVSNEEEDEVPEVETIGLIPRGFKTTDILEVQEVQVFSREYEINRKEHHTDKYNNFKLIVRRGQTFHIQITFTRAYNPEKDQFWIEYLIEKRRKEQPTAIAG
;
A
#
# COMPACT_ATOMS: atom_id res chain seq x y z
N MET A 1 -14.26 79.53 22.35
CA MET A 1 -14.78 78.57 21.36
C MET A 1 -13.76 77.46 21.19
N LYS A 2 -14.18 76.20 21.46
CA LYS A 2 -13.51 74.87 21.28
C LYS A 2 -12.10 74.72 21.89
N GLY A 3 -11.82 73.79 22.80
CA GLY A 3 -12.39 72.46 23.07
C GLY A 3 -11.25 71.44 22.93
N GLY A 4 -10.82 70.83 24.05
CA GLY A 4 -9.57 70.05 24.14
C GLY A 4 -9.67 68.57 23.76
N ASP A 5 -8.49 67.95 23.65
CA ASP A 5 -8.20 66.51 23.58
C ASP A 5 -6.99 66.30 24.53
N GLY A 6 -6.92 65.32 25.42
CA GLY A 6 -7.59 64.03 25.51
C GLY A 6 -6.52 63.00 25.90
N GLY A 7 -6.28 62.87 27.21
CA GLY A 7 -5.17 62.14 27.83
C GLY A 7 -5.18 60.62 27.61
N ARG A 8 -3.99 60.10 27.34
CA ARG A 8 -3.51 58.71 27.44
C ARG A 8 -2.87 58.56 28.85
N GLU A 9 -2.97 57.50 29.65
CA GLU A 9 -3.07 56.06 29.43
C GLU A 9 -3.80 55.34 30.59
N TRP A 10 -4.00 54.04 30.40
CA TRP A 10 -4.91 53.11 31.06
C TRP A 10 -4.40 52.58 32.41
N GLY A 11 -5.30 52.49 33.39
CA GLY A 11 -5.13 51.67 34.59
C GLY A 11 -5.94 50.37 34.50
N GLY A 12 -5.47 49.30 35.14
CA GLY A 12 -6.23 48.05 35.30
C GLY A 12 -5.41 46.90 35.89
N ILE A 13 -5.56 46.71 37.19
CA ILE A 13 -5.02 45.65 38.07
C ILE A 13 -5.56 44.24 37.75
N SER A 14 -4.76 43.20 38.02
CA SER A 14 -5.26 41.88 38.46
C SER A 14 -4.20 41.10 39.27
N GLU A 15 -4.56 40.73 40.50
CA GLU A 15 -4.00 39.63 41.29
C GLU A 15 -4.31 38.27 40.61
N ILE A 16 -3.44 37.26 40.77
CA ILE A 16 -3.73 36.00 41.49
C ILE A 16 -2.53 35.03 41.56
N ALA A 17 -2.24 34.63 42.80
CA ALA A 17 -1.89 33.31 43.35
C ALA A 17 -0.93 32.32 42.66
N THR A 18 0.12 31.98 43.40
CA THR A 18 0.99 30.79 43.29
C THR A 18 0.28 29.54 43.87
N MET A 19 0.37 28.38 43.20
CA MET A 19 0.77 27.05 43.73
C MET A 19 0.20 25.83 42.97
N SER A 20 1.07 24.80 42.88
CA SER A 20 0.82 23.35 42.84
C SER A 20 0.41 22.64 41.53
N GLU A 21 1.34 21.82 41.01
CA GLU A 21 1.05 20.55 40.34
C GLU A 21 0.20 19.66 41.26
N PRO A 22 -0.81 18.97 40.72
CA PRO A 22 -0.67 17.50 40.69
C PRO A 22 -1.32 16.81 39.48
N ALA A 23 -0.93 15.53 39.37
CA ALA A 23 -1.69 14.40 38.82
C ALA A 23 -1.47 14.06 37.33
N ALA A 24 -0.63 13.03 37.16
CA ALA A 24 -0.58 12.11 36.04
C ALA A 24 -1.95 11.92 35.37
N THR A 25 -2.05 12.34 34.11
CA THR A 25 -3.13 11.90 33.24
C THR A 25 -2.73 10.56 32.63
N GLU A 26 -3.17 9.48 33.26
CA GLU A 26 -3.24 8.16 32.65
C GLU A 26 -3.94 8.29 31.29
N LYS A 27 -3.19 8.16 30.20
CA LYS A 27 -3.78 7.98 28.88
C LYS A 27 -4.49 6.64 28.89
N LYS A 28 -5.81 6.67 29.15
CA LYS A 28 -6.75 5.58 28.91
C LYS A 28 -6.36 4.85 27.62
N LYS A 29 -6.04 3.57 27.73
CA LYS A 29 -5.98 2.66 26.58
C LYS A 29 -7.32 2.78 25.86
N THR A 30 -7.31 3.40 24.68
CA THR A 30 -8.45 3.42 23.77
C THR A 30 -8.85 1.98 23.52
N LEU A 31 -10.07 1.63 23.94
CA LEU A 31 -10.72 0.36 23.65
C LEU A 31 -10.65 0.14 22.12
N ALA A 32 -10.16 -1.03 21.71
CA ALA A 32 -9.89 -1.38 20.32
C ALA A 32 -11.06 -0.97 19.42
N GLY A 33 -10.78 -0.07 18.47
CA GLY A 33 -11.77 0.60 17.66
C GLY A 33 -12.47 -0.35 16.71
N LEU A 34 -13.72 -0.70 17.02
CA LEU A 34 -14.68 -1.19 16.04
C LEU A 34 -15.10 0.00 15.16
N SER A 35 -14.27 0.31 14.16
CA SER A 35 -14.57 1.34 13.17
C SER A 35 -15.64 0.80 12.20
N GLY A 36 -16.92 1.01 12.51
CA GLY A 36 -18.04 0.53 11.69
C GLY A 36 -18.19 1.20 10.32
N ARG A 37 -17.23 2.02 9.89
CA ARG A 37 -17.27 2.70 8.59
C ARG A 37 -16.77 1.83 7.45
N ARG A 38 -15.74 1.00 7.68
CA ARG A 38 -15.16 0.06 6.69
C ARG A 38 -14.40 -1.07 7.39
N ALA A 39 -14.48 -2.27 6.83
CA ALA A 39 -13.70 -3.43 7.28
C ALA A 39 -12.20 -3.30 6.97
N VAL A 40 -11.82 -2.47 5.98
CA VAL A 40 -10.42 -2.26 5.58
C VAL A 40 -10.11 -0.76 5.58
N PRO A 41 -8.91 -0.34 6.05
CA PRO A 41 -8.46 1.04 5.98
C PRO A 41 -8.47 1.60 4.54
N PRO A 42 -8.57 2.93 4.38
CA PRO A 42 -8.45 3.56 3.07
C PRO A 42 -7.04 3.34 2.48
N ASN A 43 -7.02 2.98 1.19
CA ASN A 43 -5.80 2.76 0.42
C ASN A 43 -5.48 4.05 -0.36
N VAL A 44 -4.42 4.76 0.04
CA VAL A 44 -4.08 6.10 -0.48
C VAL A 44 -2.57 6.30 -0.65
N SER A 45 -1.77 5.24 -0.52
CA SER A 45 -0.30 5.30 -0.54
C SER A 45 0.26 4.25 -1.49
N ASN A 46 1.04 4.71 -2.48
CA ASN A 46 1.79 3.86 -3.38
C ASN A 46 3.15 3.39 -2.82
N GLU A 47 3.55 3.86 -1.62
CA GLU A 47 4.84 3.49 -1.00
C GLU A 47 4.76 2.23 -0.13
N GLU A 48 3.57 1.89 0.36
CA GLU A 48 3.37 0.70 1.19
C GLU A 48 2.93 -0.51 0.35
N GLU A 49 3.56 -1.66 0.57
CA GLU A 49 3.26 -2.92 -0.13
C GLU A 49 2.77 -4.00 0.86
N ASP A 50 1.92 -4.92 0.39
CA ASP A 50 1.55 -6.13 1.13
C ASP A 50 2.48 -7.29 0.77
N GLU A 51 2.75 -8.15 1.76
CA GLU A 51 3.40 -9.44 1.51
C GLU A 51 2.39 -10.39 0.85
N VAL A 52 2.67 -10.78 -0.40
CA VAL A 52 1.92 -11.83 -1.11
C VAL A 52 2.62 -13.16 -0.86
N PRO A 53 1.93 -14.19 -0.34
CA PRO A 53 2.53 -15.50 -0.17
C PRO A 53 2.91 -16.08 -1.53
N GLU A 54 4.11 -16.66 -1.64
CA GLU A 54 4.58 -17.30 -2.87
C GLU A 54 3.74 -18.53 -3.25
N VAL A 55 3.13 -19.19 -2.26
CA VAL A 55 2.24 -20.33 -2.45
C VAL A 55 1.03 -20.18 -1.53
N GLU A 56 -0.16 -20.05 -2.10
CA GLU A 56 -1.43 -20.13 -1.38
C GLU A 56 -2.17 -21.42 -1.78
N THR A 57 -2.38 -22.31 -0.81
CA THR A 57 -3.13 -23.55 -1.01
C THR A 57 -4.47 -23.45 -0.31
N ILE A 58 -5.56 -23.75 -1.03
CA ILE A 58 -6.91 -23.69 -0.48
C ILE A 58 -7.32 -25.09 -0.04
N GLY A 59 -7.58 -25.28 1.26
CA GLY A 59 -8.13 -26.53 1.81
C GLY A 59 -7.10 -27.58 2.22
N LEU A 60 -7.53 -28.85 2.27
CA LEU A 60 -6.69 -29.98 2.68
C LEU A 60 -5.87 -30.48 1.49
N ILE A 61 -4.53 -30.40 1.58
CA ILE A 61 -3.62 -30.94 0.57
C ILE A 61 -3.41 -32.44 0.85
N PRO A 62 -3.67 -33.34 -0.11
CA PRO A 62 -3.36 -34.75 0.06
C PRO A 62 -1.85 -34.97 0.25
N ARG A 63 -1.48 -35.90 1.14
CA ARG A 63 -0.07 -36.26 1.34
C ARG A 63 0.48 -36.84 0.03
N GLY A 64 1.62 -36.33 -0.42
CA GLY A 64 2.28 -36.78 -1.66
C GLY A 64 1.93 -36.00 -2.91
N PHE A 65 1.26 -34.85 -2.79
CA PHE A 65 1.10 -33.91 -3.90
C PHE A 65 2.47 -33.52 -4.47
N LYS A 66 2.64 -33.70 -5.79
CA LYS A 66 3.89 -33.38 -6.49
C LYS A 66 3.80 -31.96 -7.03
N THR A 67 4.60 -31.07 -6.46
CA THR A 67 4.75 -29.70 -6.96
C THR A 67 5.44 -29.64 -8.32
N THR A 68 6.15 -30.70 -8.72
CA THR A 68 6.84 -30.81 -10.02
C THR A 68 5.90 -30.74 -11.23
N ASP A 69 4.62 -31.03 -11.02
CA ASP A 69 3.63 -31.04 -12.11
C ASP A 69 3.06 -29.63 -12.36
N ILE A 70 3.30 -28.67 -11.44
CA ILE A 70 2.91 -27.26 -11.56
C ILE A 70 3.93 -26.50 -12.41
N LEU A 71 3.45 -25.54 -13.20
CA LEU A 71 4.28 -24.60 -13.94
C LEU A 71 4.92 -23.58 -12.99
N GLU A 72 6.24 -23.56 -12.90
CA GLU A 72 6.99 -22.63 -12.04
C GLU A 72 7.73 -21.60 -12.89
N VAL A 73 7.77 -20.35 -12.42
CA VAL A 73 8.44 -19.23 -13.08
C VAL A 73 9.92 -19.23 -12.72
N GLN A 74 10.79 -19.29 -13.73
CA GLN A 74 12.24 -19.17 -13.56
C GLN A 74 12.73 -17.73 -13.74
N GLU A 75 12.20 -17.01 -14.72
CA GLU A 75 12.65 -15.66 -15.05
C GLU A 75 11.50 -14.85 -15.67
N VAL A 76 11.48 -13.55 -15.39
CA VAL A 76 10.57 -12.59 -16.01
C VAL A 76 11.37 -11.46 -16.64
N GLN A 77 11.26 -11.31 -17.95
CA GLN A 77 11.87 -10.21 -18.71
C GLN A 77 10.79 -9.23 -19.15
N VAL A 78 10.92 -7.98 -18.71
CA VAL A 78 9.93 -6.91 -18.92
C VAL A 78 10.35 -5.86 -19.95
N PHE A 79 11.49 -6.08 -20.61
CA PHE A 79 12.05 -5.20 -21.65
C PHE A 79 12.04 -3.70 -21.25
N SER A 80 12.62 -3.38 -20.08
CA SER A 80 12.59 -2.04 -19.47
C SER A 80 13.76 -1.10 -19.81
N ARG A 81 14.70 -1.51 -20.69
CA ARG A 81 15.83 -0.65 -21.07
C ARG A 81 15.39 0.42 -22.07
N GLU A 82 16.09 1.55 -22.06
CA GLU A 82 15.77 2.73 -22.91
C GLU A 82 15.69 2.38 -24.40
N TYR A 83 16.53 1.44 -24.84
CA TYR A 83 16.61 1.01 -26.24
C TYR A 83 15.66 -0.14 -26.59
N GLU A 84 14.93 -0.69 -25.62
CA GLU A 84 14.02 -1.83 -25.81
C GLU A 84 12.62 -1.38 -26.27
N ILE A 85 11.85 -2.33 -26.79
CA ILE A 85 10.59 -2.10 -27.50
C ILE A 85 9.57 -1.34 -26.63
N ASN A 86 9.39 -1.74 -25.37
CA ASN A 86 8.37 -1.16 -24.51
C ASN A 86 8.61 0.34 -24.29
N ARG A 87 9.85 0.75 -24.01
CA ARG A 87 10.14 2.16 -23.73
C ARG A 87 10.08 3.04 -24.96
N LYS A 88 10.52 2.51 -26.11
CA LYS A 88 10.43 3.19 -27.40
C LYS A 88 8.97 3.39 -27.82
N GLU A 89 8.17 2.33 -27.82
CA GLU A 89 6.78 2.39 -28.27
C GLU A 89 5.91 3.24 -27.34
N HIS A 90 6.16 3.20 -26.03
CA HIS A 90 5.43 4.02 -25.06
C HIS A 90 5.96 5.45 -24.90
N HIS A 91 7.02 5.83 -25.64
CA HIS A 91 7.66 7.14 -25.54
C HIS A 91 8.04 7.49 -24.09
N THR A 92 8.68 6.55 -23.40
CA THR A 92 9.17 6.62 -22.02
C THR A 92 10.68 6.38 -21.92
N ASP A 93 11.37 6.30 -23.06
CA ASP A 93 12.82 6.21 -23.21
C ASP A 93 13.58 7.37 -22.55
N LYS A 94 12.98 8.57 -22.46
CA LYS A 94 13.63 9.77 -21.89
C LYS A 94 13.71 9.81 -20.37
N TYR A 95 13.00 8.94 -19.65
CA TYR A 95 13.06 8.89 -18.19
C TYR A 95 14.34 8.20 -17.74
N ASN A 96 15.16 8.85 -16.89
CA ASN A 96 16.32 8.18 -16.32
C ASN A 96 15.88 7.24 -15.18
N ASN A 97 15.38 6.06 -15.52
CA ASN A 97 14.92 5.02 -14.61
C ASN A 97 15.10 3.63 -15.25
N PHE A 98 15.52 2.64 -14.47
CA PHE A 98 15.70 1.26 -14.93
C PHE A 98 14.42 0.41 -14.87
N LYS A 99 13.40 0.86 -14.12
CA LYS A 99 12.10 0.20 -14.03
C LYS A 99 11.29 0.41 -15.32
N LEU A 100 10.40 -0.53 -15.62
CA LEU A 100 9.48 -0.42 -16.75
C LEU A 100 8.52 0.75 -16.51
N ILE A 101 8.43 1.67 -17.47
CA ILE A 101 7.45 2.76 -17.49
C ILE A 101 6.64 2.61 -18.78
N VAL A 102 5.34 2.35 -18.63
CA VAL A 102 4.40 2.19 -19.75
C VAL A 102 3.25 3.20 -19.64
N ARG A 103 2.57 3.43 -20.76
CA ARG A 103 1.36 4.27 -20.83
C ARG A 103 0.12 3.37 -20.94
N ARG A 104 -0.92 3.70 -20.16
CA ARG A 104 -2.21 3.00 -20.19
C ARG A 104 -2.85 3.04 -21.59
N GLY A 105 -3.61 1.99 -21.92
CA GLY A 105 -4.31 1.90 -23.21
C GLY A 105 -3.42 1.54 -24.40
N GLN A 106 -2.16 1.16 -24.15
CA GLN A 106 -1.22 0.67 -25.15
C GLN A 106 -0.64 -0.66 -24.66
N THR A 107 -0.49 -1.62 -25.57
CA THR A 107 0.07 -2.95 -25.28
C THR A 107 1.59 -2.86 -25.09
N PHE A 108 2.13 -3.71 -24.21
CA PHE A 108 3.56 -3.89 -24.01
C PHE A 108 3.92 -5.37 -23.95
N HIS A 109 5.20 -5.67 -24.10
CA HIS A 109 5.73 -7.02 -24.19
C HIS A 109 6.34 -7.46 -22.86
N ILE A 110 6.14 -8.72 -22.50
CA ILE A 110 6.81 -9.39 -21.40
C ILE A 110 7.14 -10.81 -21.86
N GLN A 111 8.20 -11.38 -21.31
CA GLN A 111 8.58 -12.76 -21.53
C GLN A 111 8.74 -13.45 -20.19
N ILE A 112 8.09 -14.60 -20.05
CA ILE A 112 8.13 -15.43 -18.84
C ILE A 112 8.79 -16.75 -19.22
N THR A 113 9.88 -17.09 -18.54
CA THR A 113 10.57 -18.36 -18.69
C THR A 113 10.07 -19.30 -17.61
N PHE A 114 9.55 -20.46 -18.00
CA PHE A 114 9.04 -21.47 -17.08
C PHE A 114 9.97 -22.68 -16.99
N THR A 115 9.82 -23.48 -15.93
CA THR A 115 10.58 -24.74 -15.73
C THR A 115 10.33 -25.79 -16.80
N ARG A 116 9.16 -25.74 -17.46
CA ARG A 116 8.78 -26.59 -18.60
C ARG A 116 7.96 -25.80 -19.61
N ALA A 117 7.78 -26.36 -20.81
CA ALA A 117 6.91 -25.76 -21.82
C ALA A 117 5.46 -25.61 -21.30
N TYR A 118 4.88 -24.44 -21.55
CA TYR A 118 3.48 -24.13 -21.24
C TYR A 118 2.54 -25.00 -22.08
N ASN A 119 1.58 -25.66 -21.44
CA ASN A 119 0.52 -26.42 -22.09
C ASN A 119 -0.85 -25.78 -21.79
N PRO A 120 -1.54 -25.18 -22.77
CA PRO A 120 -2.80 -24.48 -22.56
C PRO A 120 -3.97 -25.37 -22.13
N GLU A 121 -3.87 -26.69 -22.29
CA GLU A 121 -4.92 -27.63 -21.86
C GLU A 121 -4.84 -27.99 -20.37
N LYS A 122 -3.66 -27.81 -19.77
CA LYS A 122 -3.36 -28.26 -18.39
C LYS A 122 -2.96 -27.11 -17.47
N ASP A 123 -2.34 -26.09 -18.03
CA ASP A 123 -1.75 -24.98 -17.29
C ASP A 123 -2.63 -23.75 -17.42
N GLN A 124 -2.87 -23.10 -16.29
CA GLN A 124 -3.57 -21.82 -16.24
C GLN A 124 -2.76 -20.87 -15.36
N PHE A 125 -2.52 -19.68 -15.86
CA PHE A 125 -1.89 -18.60 -15.11
C PHE A 125 -2.46 -17.27 -15.56
N TRP A 126 -2.26 -16.25 -14.74
CA TRP A 126 -2.57 -14.86 -15.04
C TRP A 126 -1.49 -13.98 -14.42
N ILE A 127 -1.50 -12.71 -14.80
CA ILE A 127 -0.57 -11.71 -14.26
C ILE A 127 -1.36 -10.80 -13.36
N GLU A 128 -0.87 -10.62 -12.14
CA GLU A 128 -1.43 -9.68 -11.18
C GLU A 128 -0.58 -8.41 -11.13
N TYR A 129 -1.24 -7.27 -11.31
CA TYR A 129 -0.65 -5.95 -11.07
C TYR A 129 -1.21 -5.43 -9.76
N LEU A 130 -0.38 -5.45 -8.71
CA LEU A 130 -0.75 -4.98 -7.39
C LEU A 130 -0.19 -3.57 -7.18
N ILE A 131 -1.00 -2.71 -6.59
CA ILE A 131 -0.60 -1.37 -6.18
C ILE A 131 -1.19 -1.18 -4.78
N GLU A 132 -0.33 -0.73 -3.86
CA GLU A 132 -0.65 -0.37 -2.48
C GLU A 132 -1.08 -1.54 -1.55
N LYS A 133 -1.07 -1.26 -0.23
CA LYS A 133 -1.34 -2.18 0.89
C LYS A 133 -2.82 -2.28 1.27
N ARG A 134 -3.45 -3.43 1.02
CA ARG A 134 -4.67 -3.89 1.68
C ARG A 134 -4.32 -4.88 2.79
N ARG A 135 -4.24 -4.39 4.03
CA ARG A 135 -4.15 -5.25 5.22
C ARG A 135 -5.37 -6.19 5.27
N LYS A 136 -5.20 -7.45 4.83
CA LYS A 136 -6.25 -8.48 4.92
C LYS A 136 -6.52 -8.76 6.41
N GLU A 137 -7.78 -8.70 6.82
CA GLU A 137 -8.19 -9.35 8.07
C GLU A 137 -8.08 -10.86 7.87
N GLN A 138 -7.39 -11.53 8.79
CA GLN A 138 -7.33 -12.99 8.86
C GLN A 138 -8.76 -13.56 8.85
N PRO A 139 -9.03 -14.70 8.19
CA PRO A 139 -10.35 -15.30 8.22
C PRO A 139 -10.75 -15.56 9.67
N THR A 140 -11.83 -14.93 10.11
CA THR A 140 -12.43 -15.15 11.42
C THR A 140 -12.61 -16.64 11.62
N ALA A 141 -11.88 -17.21 12.59
CA ALA A 141 -12.12 -18.56 13.05
C ALA A 141 -13.60 -18.66 13.45
N ILE A 142 -14.37 -19.44 12.69
CA ILE A 142 -15.74 -19.78 13.06
C ILE A 142 -15.61 -20.68 14.29
N ALA A 143 -15.80 -20.10 15.48
CA ALA A 143 -15.95 -20.86 16.71
C ALA A 143 -17.23 -21.68 16.60
N GLY A 144 -17.09 -23.00 16.68
CA GLY A 144 -18.21 -23.94 16.81
C GLY A 144 -18.82 -23.95 18.20
#